data_AF-B8ADK8-F1
#
_entry.id   AF-B8ADK8-F1
#
_cell.length_a   1.000
_cell.length_b   1.000
_cell.length_c   1.000
_cell.angle_alpha   90.00
_cell.angle_beta   90.00
_cell.angle_gamma   90.00
#
_symmetry.space_group_name_H-M   'P 1'
#
loop_
_entity.id
_entity.type
_entity.pdbx_description
1 polymer ?
#
loop_
_entity_poly.entity_id
_entity_poly.type
_entity_poly.pdbx_seq_one_letter_code
_entity_poly.pdbx_strand_id
1 'polypeptide(L)'
;MPLPRRAATVRTRRGQIHRVTAMPPPPQQAPEPAGLQLLLQPEVVAPNHPPPAPPAPAAVPAPPQPQGEARYRRPLVRLQAVPNEDHVPDNYGDGPDALGITPAVYQALERHLPPDLAGAPAEVKRYFMRSVLRNYVPSPSQRIRTQNQREYRERILSAYQPLHPELYTNDPSTFILPAFLQAINGNTEESITSIMMEPAPGVFAFPMLKPSFCQMLMSEVNNFLRWAQSANQRIMRPTSLDRHGRGAALSDFGLQEMLDNLMKDFISPMSTVLFPEVGGNKLDSHHTFVLEYGEADGARGFHVDDSEVTLNICLGKHFTGADMYFRGIRCGNHVNSGTHDEVLIDV
;
A
#
# COMPACT_ATOMS: atom_id res chain seq x y z
N MET A 1 16.06 35.17 20.17
CA MET A 1 14.70 35.58 19.78
C MET A 1 14.04 34.42 19.03
N PRO A 2 13.13 33.64 19.63
CA PRO A 2 12.47 32.56 18.90
C PRO A 2 11.28 33.12 18.11
N LEU A 3 11.28 32.85 16.80
CA LEU A 3 10.23 33.21 15.85
C LEU A 3 8.97 32.33 16.05
N PRO A 4 7.77 32.84 15.69
CA PRO A 4 6.51 32.22 16.09
C PRO A 4 6.19 30.95 15.27
N ARG A 5 5.67 29.94 15.98
CA ARG A 5 5.07 28.73 15.42
C ARG A 5 3.86 29.12 14.54
N ARG A 6 3.89 28.78 13.25
CA ARG A 6 2.68 28.84 12.40
C ARG A 6 1.85 27.59 12.66
N ALA A 7 0.64 27.78 13.17
CA ALA A 7 -0.35 26.73 13.39
C ALA A 7 -0.86 26.18 12.04
N ALA A 8 -0.96 24.86 11.94
CA ALA A 8 -1.75 24.21 10.90
C ALA A 8 -3.21 24.61 11.10
N THR A 9 -3.81 25.27 10.13
CA THR A 9 -5.21 25.73 10.21
C THR A 9 -6.09 24.64 9.62
N VAL A 10 -6.79 23.88 10.46
CA VAL A 10 -7.84 22.97 10.00
C VAL A 10 -9.12 23.78 9.82
N ARG A 11 -9.58 23.90 8.56
CA ARG A 11 -10.89 24.50 8.24
C ARG A 11 -11.90 23.39 8.05
N THR A 12 -12.79 23.23 9.02
CA THR A 12 -14.05 22.53 8.83
C THR A 12 -15.03 23.45 8.09
N ARG A 13 -15.55 23.02 6.93
CA ARG A 13 -16.57 23.78 6.21
C ARG A 13 -17.90 23.65 6.98
N ARG A 14 -18.33 24.72 7.64
CA ARG A 14 -19.75 24.97 7.91
C ARG A 14 -20.11 26.39 7.47
N GLY A 15 -21.17 26.48 6.66
CA GLY A 15 -22.11 27.61 6.60
C GLY A 15 -21.60 29.00 6.18
N GLN A 16 -21.97 29.39 4.95
CA GLN A 16 -22.14 30.76 4.41
C GLN A 16 -21.48 31.95 5.14
N ILE A 17 -20.55 32.61 4.45
CA ILE A 17 -20.25 34.03 4.67
C ILE A 17 -20.24 34.74 3.31
N HIS A 18 -21.19 35.65 3.12
CA HIS A 18 -21.18 36.65 2.05
C HIS A 18 -19.92 37.50 2.15
N ARG A 19 -19.19 37.68 1.04
CA ARG A 19 -18.27 38.82 0.87
C ARG A 19 -18.24 39.33 -0.57
N VAL A 20 -18.87 40.49 -0.73
CA VAL A 20 -18.63 41.47 -1.80
C VAL A 20 -17.20 41.97 -1.67
N THR A 21 -16.43 41.94 -2.75
CA THR A 21 -15.30 42.88 -2.94
C THR A 21 -15.07 43.15 -4.43
N ALA A 22 -14.84 44.42 -4.73
CA ALA A 22 -14.86 45.06 -6.03
C ALA A 22 -13.75 44.63 -6.99
N MET A 23 -14.07 44.65 -8.30
CA MET A 23 -13.13 44.45 -9.41
C MET A 23 -12.41 45.75 -9.77
N PRO A 24 -11.10 45.70 -10.08
CA PRO A 24 -10.41 46.70 -10.91
C PRO A 24 -10.41 46.29 -12.41
N PRO A 25 -10.24 47.25 -13.35
CA PRO A 25 -10.50 47.06 -14.78
C PRO A 25 -9.38 46.30 -15.51
N PRO A 26 -9.63 45.76 -16.72
CA PRO A 26 -8.68 44.93 -17.44
C PRO A 26 -7.71 45.76 -18.28
N PRO A 27 -6.45 45.31 -18.49
CA PRO A 27 -5.64 45.78 -19.59
C PRO A 27 -5.66 44.80 -20.78
N GLN A 28 -6.20 45.32 -21.89
CA GLN A 28 -5.74 45.27 -23.29
C GLN A 28 -5.16 43.97 -23.90
N GLN A 29 -5.79 43.57 -25.01
CA GLN A 29 -5.39 42.55 -25.99
C GLN A 29 -4.12 42.95 -26.78
N ALA A 30 -3.27 41.95 -27.08
CA ALA A 30 -2.72 41.60 -28.41
C ALA A 30 -1.54 40.60 -28.28
N PRO A 31 -1.12 39.90 -29.35
CA PRO A 31 -1.88 39.07 -30.29
C PRO A 31 -1.46 37.59 -30.20
N GLU A 32 -2.30 36.68 -30.72
CA GLU A 32 -1.98 35.26 -30.88
C GLU A 32 -0.77 34.99 -31.80
N PRO A 33 -0.13 33.83 -31.61
CA PRO A 33 0.36 33.08 -32.74
C PRO A 33 -0.27 31.68 -32.84
N ALA A 34 -0.87 31.46 -34.02
CA ALA A 34 -0.91 30.23 -34.80
C ALA A 34 -1.33 28.93 -34.09
N GLY A 35 -2.59 28.59 -34.28
CA GLY A 35 -3.15 27.28 -33.97
C GLY A 35 -2.47 26.12 -34.71
N LEU A 36 -2.23 25.06 -33.95
CA LEU A 36 -2.18 23.69 -34.46
C LEU A 36 -3.44 22.98 -33.95
N GLN A 37 -4.50 23.16 -34.75
CA GLN A 37 -5.78 22.51 -34.56
C GLN A 37 -5.65 21.08 -35.10
N LEU A 38 -5.47 20.10 -34.22
CA LEU A 38 -5.53 18.69 -34.61
C LEU A 38 -7.00 18.34 -34.87
N LEU A 39 -7.43 18.51 -36.12
CA LEU A 39 -8.69 17.96 -36.62
C LEU A 39 -8.61 16.43 -36.52
N LEU A 40 -9.32 15.86 -35.57
CA LEU A 40 -9.76 14.47 -35.64
C LEU A 40 -10.84 14.40 -36.72
N GLN A 41 -10.45 14.00 -37.93
CA GLN A 41 -11.41 13.56 -38.95
C GLN A 41 -12.01 12.21 -38.49
N PRO A 42 -13.33 12.03 -38.55
CA PRO A 42 -13.93 10.73 -38.37
C PRO A 42 -13.65 9.88 -39.61
N GLU A 43 -12.90 8.80 -39.44
CA GLU A 43 -12.68 7.81 -40.48
C GLU A 43 -14.01 7.13 -40.81
N VAL A 44 -14.43 7.23 -42.07
CA VAL A 44 -15.63 6.62 -42.62
C VAL A 44 -15.42 5.11 -42.70
N VAL A 45 -16.04 4.37 -41.79
CA VAL A 45 -16.09 2.90 -41.86
C VAL A 45 -17.09 2.50 -42.95
N ALA A 46 -16.57 1.94 -44.05
CA ALA A 46 -17.38 1.25 -45.04
C ALA A 46 -17.95 -0.06 -44.45
N PRO A 47 -19.18 -0.47 -44.79
CA PRO A 47 -19.78 -1.68 -44.25
C PRO A 47 -19.15 -2.93 -44.90
N ASN A 48 -18.26 -3.60 -44.19
CA ASN A 48 -17.82 -4.94 -44.55
C ASN A 48 -18.86 -5.96 -44.08
N HIS A 49 -19.62 -6.51 -45.03
CA HIS A 49 -20.40 -7.73 -44.80
C HIS A 49 -19.46 -8.92 -44.55
N PRO A 50 -19.62 -9.69 -43.46
CA PRO A 50 -18.90 -10.94 -43.30
C PRO A 50 -19.47 -12.02 -44.24
N PRO A 51 -18.63 -12.89 -44.84
CA PRO A 51 -19.12 -14.07 -45.55
C PRO A 51 -19.75 -15.08 -44.57
N PRO A 52 -20.66 -15.96 -45.05
CA PRO A 52 -21.38 -16.89 -44.18
C PRO A 52 -20.42 -17.91 -43.54
N ALA A 53 -20.68 -18.23 -42.27
CA ALA A 53 -19.90 -19.17 -41.49
C ALA A 53 -19.99 -20.61 -42.05
N PRO A 54 -18.89 -21.39 -42.01
CA PRO A 54 -18.95 -22.82 -42.32
C PRO A 54 -19.70 -23.58 -41.21
N PRO A 55 -20.27 -24.77 -41.51
CA PRO A 55 -21.05 -25.53 -40.55
C PRO A 55 -20.18 -26.00 -39.37
N ALA A 56 -20.76 -25.98 -38.17
CA ALA A 56 -20.11 -26.38 -36.93
C ALA A 56 -19.64 -27.84 -36.98
N PRO A 57 -18.42 -28.17 -36.50
CA PRO A 57 -17.99 -29.55 -36.36
C PRO A 57 -18.83 -30.24 -35.28
N ALA A 58 -19.11 -31.52 -35.50
CA ALA A 58 -19.86 -32.37 -34.58
C ALA A 58 -19.25 -32.34 -33.16
N ALA A 59 -20.12 -32.26 -32.15
CA ALA A 59 -19.73 -32.25 -30.76
C ALA A 59 -18.88 -33.49 -30.40
N VAL A 60 -17.62 -33.25 -30.03
CA VAL A 60 -16.77 -34.27 -29.41
C VAL A 60 -17.33 -34.54 -28.00
N PRO A 61 -17.57 -35.80 -27.61
CA PRO A 61 -18.07 -36.09 -26.27
C PRO A 61 -17.04 -35.64 -25.24
N ALA A 62 -17.50 -34.96 -24.19
CA ALA A 62 -16.67 -34.53 -23.08
C ALA A 62 -15.93 -35.75 -22.47
N PRO A 63 -14.66 -35.59 -22.07
CA PRO A 63 -13.94 -36.66 -21.40
C PRO A 63 -14.68 -37.08 -20.11
N PRO A 64 -14.65 -38.37 -19.75
CA PRO A 64 -15.31 -38.84 -18.54
C PRO A 64 -14.74 -38.09 -17.33
N GLN A 65 -15.64 -37.41 -16.60
CA GLN A 65 -15.31 -36.81 -15.31
C GLN A 65 -14.75 -37.91 -14.39
N PRO A 66 -13.65 -37.67 -13.65
CA PRO A 66 -13.10 -38.66 -12.74
C PRO A 66 -14.14 -38.94 -11.64
N GLN A 67 -14.70 -40.16 -11.65
CA GLN A 67 -15.77 -40.61 -10.77
C GLN A 67 -15.36 -40.75 -9.28
N GLY A 68 -14.24 -40.13 -8.85
CA GLY A 68 -13.73 -40.17 -7.48
C GLY A 68 -13.98 -38.90 -6.64
N GLU A 69 -14.18 -37.75 -7.27
CA GLU A 69 -14.11 -36.45 -6.56
C GLU A 69 -15.39 -36.08 -5.79
N ALA A 70 -16.55 -36.61 -6.20
CA ALA A 70 -17.85 -36.21 -5.64
C ALA A 70 -18.11 -36.74 -4.22
N ARG A 71 -17.41 -37.81 -3.77
CA ARG A 71 -17.65 -38.46 -2.47
C ARG A 71 -17.10 -37.70 -1.27
N TYR A 72 -16.20 -36.74 -1.48
CA TYR A 72 -15.54 -35.99 -0.40
C TYR A 72 -16.14 -34.60 -0.14
N ARG A 73 -17.24 -34.24 -0.82
CA ARG A 73 -18.04 -33.06 -0.45
C ARG A 73 -18.89 -33.36 0.78
N ARG A 74 -18.29 -33.32 1.97
CA ARG A 74 -18.93 -33.38 3.29
C ARG A 74 -18.25 -32.36 4.25
N PRO A 75 -18.89 -32.02 5.40
CA PRO A 75 -18.88 -30.70 6.03
C PRO A 75 -17.46 -30.24 6.38
N LEU A 76 -17.21 -28.91 6.42
CA LEU A 76 -15.89 -28.28 6.67
C LEU A 76 -15.03 -29.11 7.65
N VAL A 77 -14.20 -29.99 7.10
CA VAL A 77 -13.24 -30.76 7.89
C VAL A 77 -12.20 -29.75 8.33
N ARG A 78 -12.04 -29.59 9.64
CA ARG A 78 -11.08 -28.65 10.23
C ARG A 78 -9.78 -29.38 10.55
N LEU A 79 -8.68 -28.67 10.40
CA LEU A 79 -7.39 -29.09 10.91
C LEU A 79 -7.42 -29.11 12.44
N GLN A 80 -6.67 -30.03 13.02
CA GLN A 80 -6.38 -30.07 14.45
C GLN A 80 -5.48 -28.88 14.80
N ALA A 81 -5.75 -28.22 15.92
CA ALA A 81 -4.94 -27.10 16.39
C ALA A 81 -3.52 -27.54 16.80
N VAL A 82 -3.41 -28.75 17.35
CA VAL A 82 -2.14 -29.35 17.80
C VAL A 82 -1.71 -30.40 16.77
N PRO A 83 -0.46 -30.41 16.32
CA PRO A 83 0.06 -31.45 15.44
C PRO A 83 0.16 -32.79 16.19
N ASN A 84 -0.09 -33.89 15.49
CA ASN A 84 0.27 -35.22 15.96
C ASN A 84 1.75 -35.48 15.64
N GLU A 85 2.62 -35.31 16.64
CA GLU A 85 4.08 -35.50 16.50
C GLU A 85 4.46 -36.97 16.23
N ASP A 86 3.65 -37.93 16.66
CA ASP A 86 3.87 -39.35 16.41
C ASP A 86 3.42 -39.79 15.00
N HIS A 87 2.69 -38.92 14.28
CA HIS A 87 2.25 -39.21 12.92
C HIS A 87 3.42 -39.08 11.94
N VAL A 88 3.68 -40.15 11.19
CA VAL A 88 4.66 -40.15 10.08
C VAL A 88 3.94 -39.71 8.81
N PRO A 89 4.22 -38.52 8.27
CA PRO A 89 3.55 -38.04 7.06
C PRO A 89 3.95 -38.83 5.82
N ASP A 90 3.09 -38.82 4.80
CA ASP A 90 3.39 -39.44 3.52
C ASP A 90 4.49 -38.69 2.74
N ASN A 91 5.08 -39.38 1.76
CA ASN A 91 5.94 -38.74 0.78
C ASN A 91 5.10 -38.05 -0.30
N TYR A 92 5.29 -36.75 -0.48
CA TYR A 92 4.58 -35.93 -1.49
C TYR A 92 5.42 -35.60 -2.73
N GLY A 93 6.51 -36.33 -2.94
CA GLY A 93 7.47 -36.16 -4.04
C GLY A 93 8.68 -35.31 -3.64
N ASP A 94 9.53 -35.01 -4.62
CA ASP A 94 10.84 -34.39 -4.38
C ASP A 94 10.87 -32.88 -4.62
N GLY A 95 9.77 -32.30 -5.13
CA GLY A 95 9.74 -30.90 -5.55
C GLY A 95 8.38 -30.22 -5.41
N PRO A 96 8.33 -28.88 -5.58
CA PRO A 96 7.09 -28.12 -5.48
C PRO A 96 6.07 -28.57 -6.54
N ASP A 97 4.79 -28.55 -6.18
CA ASP A 97 3.72 -28.82 -7.13
C ASP A 97 3.39 -27.63 -8.04
N ALA A 98 2.35 -27.73 -8.88
CA ALA A 98 1.94 -26.64 -9.78
C ALA A 98 1.55 -25.33 -9.05
N LEU A 99 1.16 -25.40 -7.77
CA LEU A 99 0.93 -24.22 -6.94
C LEU A 99 2.19 -23.74 -6.23
N GLY A 100 3.34 -24.40 -6.39
CA GLY A 100 4.58 -24.09 -5.70
C GLY A 100 4.60 -24.58 -4.25
N ILE A 101 3.68 -25.46 -3.86
CA ILE A 101 3.63 -26.03 -2.51
C ILE A 101 4.68 -27.15 -2.44
N THR A 102 5.61 -27.02 -1.50
CA THR A 102 6.68 -28.00 -1.31
C THR A 102 6.20 -29.24 -0.54
N PRO A 103 6.85 -30.40 -0.71
CA PRO A 103 6.56 -31.60 0.07
C PRO A 103 6.61 -31.36 1.59
N ALA A 104 7.55 -30.53 2.05
CA ALA A 104 7.68 -30.18 3.47
C ALA A 104 6.44 -29.49 4.05
N VAL A 105 5.77 -28.62 3.28
CA VAL A 105 4.52 -27.97 3.71
C VAL A 105 3.40 -29.00 3.83
N TYR A 106 3.29 -29.93 2.87
CA TYR A 106 2.31 -31.01 2.95
C TYR A 106 2.58 -31.92 4.16
N GLN A 107 3.83 -32.30 4.41
CA GLN A 107 4.20 -33.14 5.57
C GLN A 107 3.90 -32.45 6.90
N ALA A 108 4.20 -31.16 7.02
CA ALA A 108 3.86 -30.38 8.21
C ALA A 108 2.35 -30.31 8.42
N LEU A 109 1.58 -30.01 7.37
CA LEU A 109 0.13 -29.89 7.44
C LEU A 109 -0.57 -31.24 7.68
N GLU A 110 0.03 -32.34 7.21
CA GLU A 110 -0.53 -33.68 7.40
C GLU A 110 -0.66 -34.05 8.88
N ARG A 111 0.30 -33.62 9.71
CA ARG A 111 0.26 -33.84 11.17
C ARG A 111 -0.94 -33.18 11.84
N HIS A 112 -1.57 -32.21 11.18
CA HIS A 112 -2.77 -31.54 11.65
C HIS A 112 -4.06 -32.15 11.07
N LEU A 113 -4.01 -33.20 10.27
CA LEU A 113 -5.23 -33.82 9.74
C LEU A 113 -5.99 -34.56 10.86
N PRO A 114 -7.33 -34.52 10.86
CA PRO A 114 -8.11 -35.33 11.78
C PRO A 114 -7.86 -36.83 11.53
N PRO A 115 -8.04 -37.71 12.53
CA PRO A 115 -7.72 -39.14 12.42
C PRO A 115 -8.36 -39.82 11.21
N ASP A 116 -9.62 -39.45 10.90
CA ASP A 116 -10.39 -39.96 9.76
C ASP A 116 -9.71 -39.69 8.41
N LEU A 117 -8.97 -38.58 8.30
CA LEU A 117 -8.29 -38.17 7.08
C LEU A 117 -6.80 -38.51 7.10
N ALA A 118 -6.16 -38.60 8.27
CA ALA A 118 -4.76 -38.97 8.41
C ALA A 118 -4.48 -40.40 7.87
N GLY A 119 -5.43 -41.32 8.04
CA GLY A 119 -5.36 -42.67 7.48
C GLY A 119 -5.79 -42.79 6.01
N ALA A 120 -6.21 -41.70 5.37
CA ALA A 120 -6.63 -41.72 3.97
C ALA A 120 -5.41 -41.82 3.02
N PRO A 121 -5.61 -42.25 1.75
CA PRO A 121 -4.53 -42.28 0.76
C PRO A 121 -3.90 -40.90 0.56
N ALA A 122 -2.59 -40.88 0.28
CA ALA A 122 -1.80 -39.67 0.05
C ALA A 122 -2.46 -38.66 -0.90
N GLU A 123 -3.07 -39.14 -1.99
CA GLU A 123 -3.76 -38.28 -2.97
C GLU A 123 -4.97 -37.55 -2.38
N VAL A 124 -5.73 -38.22 -1.51
CA VAL A 124 -6.90 -37.63 -0.84
C VAL A 124 -6.45 -36.60 0.20
N LYS A 125 -5.41 -36.93 0.98
CA LYS A 125 -4.78 -35.99 1.93
C LYS A 125 -4.26 -34.76 1.21
N ARG A 126 -3.53 -34.96 0.11
CA ARG A 126 -2.98 -33.88 -0.74
C ARG A 126 -4.09 -32.99 -1.30
N TYR A 127 -5.17 -33.57 -1.81
CA TYR A 127 -6.31 -32.81 -2.33
C TYR A 127 -6.91 -31.89 -1.24
N PHE A 128 -7.17 -32.45 -0.05
CA PHE A 128 -7.70 -31.69 1.07
C PHE A 128 -6.73 -30.59 1.52
N MET A 129 -5.46 -30.93 1.77
CA MET A 129 -4.44 -29.96 2.19
C MET A 129 -4.26 -28.84 1.17
N ARG A 130 -4.28 -29.16 -0.12
CA ARG A 130 -4.23 -28.17 -1.20
C ARG A 130 -5.45 -27.25 -1.18
N SER A 131 -6.62 -27.76 -0.86
CA SER A 131 -7.84 -26.94 -0.72
C SER A 131 -7.73 -25.94 0.44
N VAL A 132 -7.09 -26.33 1.54
CA VAL A 132 -6.80 -25.43 2.66
C VAL A 132 -5.77 -24.38 2.28
N LEU A 133 -4.64 -24.81 1.69
CA LEU A 133 -3.51 -23.95 1.33
C LEU A 133 -3.81 -23.00 0.17
N ARG A 134 -4.83 -23.28 -0.65
CA ARG A 134 -5.15 -22.48 -1.84
C ARG A 134 -5.31 -20.98 -1.55
N ASN A 135 -5.80 -20.63 -0.36
CA ASN A 135 -6.02 -19.23 0.03
C ASN A 135 -4.77 -18.56 0.63
N TYR A 136 -3.73 -19.34 0.96
CA TYR A 136 -2.51 -18.85 1.61
C TYR A 136 -1.30 -18.87 0.66
N VAL A 137 -1.37 -19.66 -0.40
CA VAL A 137 -0.32 -19.75 -1.40
C VAL A 137 -0.51 -18.65 -2.42
N PRO A 138 0.48 -17.75 -2.63
CA PRO A 138 0.36 -16.72 -3.65
C PRO A 138 0.14 -17.35 -5.02
N SER A 139 -0.78 -16.81 -5.81
CA SER A 139 -1.00 -17.21 -7.19
C SER A 139 0.30 -17.13 -8.01
N PRO A 140 0.44 -17.88 -9.12
CA PRO A 140 1.61 -17.77 -10.00
C PRO A 140 1.95 -16.34 -10.41
N SER A 141 0.94 -15.52 -10.72
CA SER A 141 1.11 -14.11 -11.06
C SER A 141 1.63 -13.27 -9.88
N GLN A 142 1.16 -13.52 -8.66
CA GLN A 142 1.68 -12.86 -7.45
C GLN A 142 3.14 -13.24 -7.22
N ARG A 143 3.51 -14.51 -7.37
CA ARG A 143 4.92 -14.96 -7.22
C ARG A 143 5.84 -14.29 -8.23
N ILE A 144 5.44 -14.24 -9.50
CA ILE A 144 6.20 -13.56 -10.55
C ILE A 144 6.37 -12.07 -10.21
N ARG A 145 5.30 -11.41 -9.74
CA ARG A 145 5.38 -10.00 -9.32
C ARG A 145 6.36 -9.80 -8.17
N THR A 146 6.29 -10.63 -7.11
CA THR A 146 7.20 -10.55 -5.96
C THR A 146 8.65 -10.79 -6.39
N GLN A 147 8.90 -11.80 -7.23
CA GLN A 147 10.23 -12.08 -7.76
C GLN A 147 10.77 -10.92 -8.59
N ASN A 148 9.97 -10.38 -9.52
CA ASN A 148 10.37 -9.24 -10.34
C ASN A 148 10.67 -8.00 -9.49
N GLN A 149 9.88 -7.76 -8.43
CA GLN A 149 10.11 -6.65 -7.51
C GLN A 149 11.40 -6.83 -6.71
N ARG A 150 11.72 -8.06 -6.29
CA ARG A 150 12.98 -8.41 -5.63
C ARG A 150 14.18 -8.16 -6.55
N GLU A 151 14.17 -8.73 -7.75
CA GLU A 151 15.25 -8.54 -8.73
C GLU A 151 15.43 -7.07 -9.14
N TYR A 152 14.32 -6.34 -9.26
CA TYR A 152 14.33 -4.90 -9.48
C TYR A 152 15.08 -4.16 -8.37
N ARG A 153 14.78 -4.46 -7.10
CA ARG A 153 15.44 -3.83 -5.95
C ARG A 153 16.90 -4.24 -5.84
N GLU A 154 17.22 -5.53 -5.99
CA GLU A 154 18.60 -6.03 -5.94
C GLU A 154 19.50 -5.33 -6.96
N ARG A 155 19.02 -5.11 -8.19
CA ARG A 155 19.74 -4.36 -9.22
C ARG A 155 19.99 -2.90 -8.81
N ILE A 156 19.02 -2.23 -8.20
CA ILE A 156 19.21 -0.86 -7.70
C ILE A 156 20.25 -0.85 -6.59
N LEU A 157 20.10 -1.72 -5.59
CA LEU A 157 21.01 -1.81 -4.45
C LEU A 157 22.45 -2.15 -4.85
N SER A 158 22.65 -2.91 -5.94
CA SER A 158 23.99 -3.20 -6.45
C SER A 158 24.68 -2.03 -7.16
N ALA A 159 23.92 -1.03 -7.61
CA ALA A 159 24.41 0.00 -8.53
C ALA A 159 24.32 1.43 -7.96
N TYR A 160 23.36 1.69 -7.08
CA TYR A 160 23.20 2.98 -6.42
C TYR A 160 24.18 3.13 -5.25
N GLN A 161 24.79 4.31 -5.14
CA GLN A 161 25.65 4.67 -4.01
C GLN A 161 24.94 5.73 -3.17
N PRO A 162 24.63 5.44 -1.90
CA PRO A 162 24.00 6.41 -1.01
C PRO A 162 24.79 7.69 -0.83
N LEU A 163 24.09 8.83 -0.77
CA LEU A 163 24.71 10.14 -0.47
C LEU A 163 24.90 10.32 1.03
N HIS A 164 23.96 9.79 1.83
CA HIS A 164 23.95 9.88 3.29
C HIS A 164 23.90 8.49 3.94
N PRO A 165 25.06 7.83 4.15
CA PRO A 165 25.14 6.54 4.82
C PRO A 165 24.47 6.51 6.21
N GLU A 166 24.39 7.67 6.87
CA GLU A 166 23.76 7.85 8.18
C GLU A 166 22.26 7.49 8.17
N LEU A 167 21.58 7.64 7.03
CA LEU A 167 20.16 7.29 6.88
C LEU A 167 19.92 5.78 6.99
N TYR A 168 20.96 4.98 6.76
CA TYR A 168 20.90 3.51 6.73
C TYR A 168 21.35 2.91 8.06
N THR A 169 21.55 3.75 9.08
CA THR A 169 21.87 3.29 10.45
C THR A 169 20.58 3.05 11.23
N ASN A 170 20.55 1.98 12.02
CA ASN A 170 19.39 1.61 12.85
C ASN A 170 19.41 2.26 14.24
N ASP A 171 19.87 3.50 14.36
CA ASP A 171 19.85 4.23 15.64
C ASP A 171 18.77 5.32 15.61
N PRO A 172 17.60 5.10 16.27
CA PRO A 172 16.52 6.07 16.35
C PRO A 172 16.94 7.41 16.94
N SER A 173 17.96 7.43 17.80
CA SER A 173 18.45 8.66 18.42
C SER A 173 19.06 9.60 17.39
N THR A 174 19.45 9.12 16.21
CA THR A 174 20.01 9.95 15.13
C THR A 174 18.93 10.73 14.39
N PHE A 175 17.71 10.18 14.25
CA PHE A 175 16.66 10.74 13.39
C PHE A 175 15.35 11.12 14.10
N ILE A 176 15.07 10.59 15.29
CA ILE A 176 13.89 10.92 16.08
C ILE A 176 14.19 12.01 17.11
N LEU A 177 13.22 12.88 17.37
CA LEU A 177 13.30 13.90 18.41
C LEU A 177 13.32 13.26 19.82
N PRO A 178 14.19 13.72 20.74
CA PRO A 178 14.27 13.16 22.09
C PRO A 178 12.92 13.17 22.84
N ALA A 179 12.12 14.23 22.68
CA ALA A 179 10.80 14.33 23.29
C ALA A 179 9.84 13.24 22.79
N PHE A 180 9.94 12.88 21.50
CA PHE A 180 9.15 11.78 20.95
C PHE A 180 9.58 10.44 21.52
N LEU A 181 10.89 10.16 21.57
CA LEU A 181 11.41 8.92 22.16
C LEU A 181 10.98 8.76 23.63
N GLN A 182 11.03 9.84 24.41
CA GLN A 182 10.60 9.83 25.81
C GLN A 182 9.10 9.48 25.95
N ALA A 183 8.24 10.05 25.10
CA ALA A 183 6.81 9.78 25.10
C ALA A 183 6.48 8.32 24.71
N ILE A 184 7.11 7.80 23.65
CA ILE A 184 6.88 6.41 23.22
C ILE A 184 7.40 5.42 24.26
N ASN A 185 8.57 5.68 24.87
CA ASN A 185 9.13 4.81 25.90
C ASN A 185 8.29 4.80 27.19
N GLY A 186 7.48 5.83 27.45
CA GLY A 186 6.51 5.82 28.53
C GLY A 186 5.40 4.78 28.30
N ASN A 187 5.08 4.47 27.04
CA ASN A 187 4.13 3.45 26.59
C ASN A 187 2.76 3.48 27.31
N THR A 188 2.29 4.67 27.68
CA THR A 188 0.93 4.92 28.17
C THR A 188 0.21 5.87 27.23
N GLU A 189 -1.13 5.83 27.24
CA GLU A 189 -1.96 6.77 26.50
C GLU A 189 -1.62 8.22 26.84
N GLU A 190 -1.48 8.53 28.13
CA GLU A 190 -1.13 9.86 28.61
C GLU A 190 0.25 10.31 28.09
N SER A 191 1.25 9.42 28.10
CA SER A 191 2.59 9.75 27.64
C SER A 191 2.60 10.01 26.13
N ILE A 192 1.95 9.13 25.35
CA ILE A 192 1.88 9.24 23.89
C ILE A 192 1.07 10.47 23.47
N THR A 193 -0.10 10.70 24.08
CA THR A 193 -0.95 11.85 23.73
C THR A 193 -0.35 13.19 24.16
N SER A 194 0.54 13.22 25.16
CA SER A 194 1.18 14.46 25.64
C SER A 194 1.99 15.22 24.58
N ILE A 195 2.45 14.52 23.53
CA ILE A 195 3.23 15.11 22.43
C ILE A 195 2.37 15.41 21.19
N MET A 196 1.06 15.16 21.25
CA MET A 196 0.16 15.21 20.10
C MET A 196 -0.86 16.35 20.21
N MET A 197 -1.29 16.80 19.04
CA MET A 197 -2.51 17.58 18.86
C MET A 197 -3.47 16.73 18.04
N GLU A 198 -4.75 16.75 18.38
CA GLU A 198 -5.80 16.11 17.58
C GLU A 198 -6.59 17.19 16.81
N PRO A 199 -6.14 17.60 15.61
CA PRO A 199 -6.85 18.61 14.81
C PRO A 199 -8.25 18.20 14.35
N ALA A 200 -8.55 16.89 14.28
CA ALA A 200 -9.85 16.35 13.96
C ALA A 200 -9.98 14.93 14.57
N PRO A 201 -11.19 14.42 14.84
CA PRO A 201 -11.38 13.10 15.43
C PRO A 201 -10.63 12.00 14.68
N GLY A 202 -9.74 11.29 15.39
CA GLY A 202 -8.91 10.21 14.84
C GLY A 202 -7.73 10.68 13.97
N VAL A 203 -7.43 11.98 13.95
CA VAL A 203 -6.29 12.57 13.22
C VAL A 203 -5.36 13.23 14.21
N PHE A 204 -4.14 12.70 14.33
CA PHE A 204 -3.12 13.22 15.25
C PHE A 204 -1.98 13.90 14.50
N ALA A 205 -1.49 15.01 15.06
CA ALA A 205 -0.35 15.77 14.57
C ALA A 205 0.68 15.95 15.68
N PHE A 206 1.94 15.60 15.40
CA PHE A 206 3.01 15.63 16.40
C PHE A 206 4.40 15.82 15.75
N PRO A 207 5.36 16.43 16.47
CA PRO A 207 6.74 16.49 16.02
C PRO A 207 7.45 15.16 16.29
N MET A 208 7.99 14.53 15.25
CA MET A 208 8.63 13.21 15.34
C MET A 208 10.09 13.22 14.87
N LEU A 209 10.33 13.62 13.63
CA LEU A 209 11.66 13.57 13.01
C LEU A 209 12.48 14.84 13.27
N LYS A 210 13.80 14.68 13.37
CA LYS A 210 14.72 15.80 13.43
C LYS A 210 14.75 16.57 12.11
N PRO A 211 14.78 17.92 12.13
CA PRO A 211 14.85 18.71 10.90
C PRO A 211 16.08 18.41 10.02
N SER A 212 17.21 18.03 10.62
CA SER A 212 18.42 17.62 9.90
C SER A 212 18.21 16.31 9.15
N PHE A 213 17.52 15.35 9.76
CA PHE A 213 17.15 14.09 9.11
C PHE A 213 16.23 14.32 7.92
N CYS A 214 15.20 15.17 8.06
CA CYS A 214 14.34 15.52 6.93
C CYS A 214 15.13 16.12 5.75
N GLN A 215 16.15 16.94 6.03
CA GLN A 215 17.03 17.49 5.00
C GLN A 215 17.87 16.41 4.31
N MET A 216 18.50 15.53 5.08
CA MET A 216 19.28 14.40 4.54
C MET A 216 18.41 13.46 3.70
N LEU A 217 17.20 13.14 4.16
CA LEU A 217 16.27 12.30 3.42
C LEU A 217 15.87 12.95 2.08
N MET A 218 15.59 14.26 2.07
CA MET A 218 15.30 14.98 0.83
C MET A 218 16.48 15.01 -0.14
N SER A 219 17.71 15.24 0.34
CA SER A 219 18.89 15.21 -0.53
C SER A 219 19.18 13.81 -1.05
N GLU A 220 18.97 12.76 -0.24
CA GLU A 220 19.10 11.36 -0.65
C GLU A 220 18.09 10.99 -1.74
N VAL A 221 16.81 11.34 -1.58
CA VAL A 221 15.77 11.10 -2.60
C VAL A 221 16.13 11.81 -3.90
N ASN A 222 16.57 13.06 -3.83
CA ASN A 222 17.00 13.81 -5.01
C ASN A 222 18.23 13.18 -5.69
N ASN A 223 19.19 12.68 -4.90
CA ASN A 223 20.37 11.97 -5.40
C ASN A 223 19.96 10.69 -6.12
N PHE A 224 19.08 9.89 -5.52
CA PHE A 224 18.53 8.67 -6.10
C PHE A 224 17.82 8.93 -7.44
N LEU A 225 16.93 9.92 -7.50
CA LEU A 225 16.21 10.26 -8.73
C LEU A 225 17.16 10.72 -9.85
N ARG A 226 18.16 11.55 -9.53
CA ARG A 226 19.19 12.00 -10.50
C ARG A 226 20.05 10.85 -10.98
N TRP A 227 20.49 9.99 -10.06
CA TRP A 227 21.24 8.79 -10.40
C TRP A 227 20.42 7.92 -11.35
N ALA A 228 19.16 7.64 -11.02
CA ALA A 228 18.29 6.80 -11.84
C ALA A 228 18.15 7.35 -13.27
N GLN A 229 17.96 8.67 -13.40
CA GLN A 229 17.95 9.34 -14.70
C GLN A 229 19.29 9.20 -15.44
N SER A 230 20.41 9.49 -14.78
CA SER A 230 21.75 9.48 -15.39
C SER A 230 22.22 8.07 -15.80
N ALA A 231 21.83 7.06 -15.03
CA ALA A 231 22.15 5.65 -15.27
C ALA A 231 21.16 4.99 -16.24
N ASN A 232 20.16 5.72 -16.74
CA ASN A 232 19.03 5.18 -17.49
C ASN A 232 18.34 4.00 -16.75
N GLN A 233 18.35 4.04 -15.42
CA GLN A 233 17.72 3.04 -14.57
C GLN A 233 16.23 3.37 -14.45
N ARG A 234 15.39 2.46 -14.94
CA ARG A 234 13.95 2.56 -14.75
C ARG A 234 13.61 2.30 -13.28
N ILE A 235 12.92 3.24 -12.64
CA ILE A 235 12.35 3.09 -11.30
C ILE A 235 10.83 2.92 -11.37
N MET A 236 10.27 2.16 -10.43
CA MET A 236 8.82 2.00 -10.31
C MET A 236 8.21 3.23 -9.66
N ARG A 237 7.04 3.66 -10.13
CA ARG A 237 6.29 4.73 -9.46
C ARG A 237 5.79 4.20 -8.13
N PRO A 238 6.00 4.91 -7.01
CA PRO A 238 5.61 4.42 -5.70
C PRO A 238 4.09 4.38 -5.51
N THR A 239 3.33 5.21 -6.23
CA THR A 239 1.88 5.27 -6.12
C THR A 239 1.27 5.80 -7.42
N SER A 240 0.00 5.48 -7.66
CA SER A 240 -0.80 6.06 -8.76
C SER A 240 -0.92 7.59 -8.64
N LEU A 241 -0.70 8.13 -7.44
CA LEU A 241 -0.70 9.56 -7.17
C LEU A 241 0.55 10.28 -7.71
N ASP A 242 1.62 9.55 -8.06
CA ASP A 242 2.81 10.12 -8.69
C ASP A 242 2.57 10.36 -10.19
N ARG A 243 1.98 11.51 -10.50
CA ARG A 243 1.64 11.90 -11.87
C ARG A 243 2.86 12.23 -12.71
N HIS A 244 3.88 12.83 -12.09
CA HIS A 244 5.02 13.42 -12.77
C HIS A 244 6.33 12.62 -12.65
N GLY A 245 6.31 11.47 -11.96
CA GLY A 245 7.51 10.64 -11.80
C GLY A 245 8.54 11.29 -10.88
N ARG A 246 8.09 12.12 -9.92
CA ARG A 246 8.95 12.78 -8.92
C ARG A 246 8.78 12.15 -7.54
N GLY A 247 8.32 10.90 -7.51
CA GLY A 247 8.25 10.09 -6.31
C GLY A 247 9.27 8.96 -6.30
N ALA A 248 9.64 8.52 -5.10
CA ALA A 248 10.47 7.34 -4.92
C ALA A 248 9.98 6.51 -3.73
N ALA A 249 9.95 5.18 -3.90
CA ALA A 249 9.77 4.27 -2.78
C ALA A 249 11.10 4.17 -2.02
N LEU A 250 11.08 4.47 -0.72
CA LEU A 250 12.30 4.53 0.10
C LEU A 250 12.99 3.15 0.22
N SER A 251 12.17 2.11 0.15
CA SER A 251 12.61 0.72 0.16
C SER A 251 13.48 0.35 -1.05
N ASP A 252 13.30 1.02 -2.19
CA ASP A 252 13.99 0.67 -3.44
C ASP A 252 15.49 0.92 -3.38
N PHE A 253 15.91 1.90 -2.57
CA PHE A 253 17.31 2.30 -2.45
C PHE A 253 17.90 2.06 -1.07
N GLY A 254 17.28 1.19 -0.25
CA GLY A 254 17.94 0.55 0.89
C GLY A 254 17.40 0.93 2.27
N LEU A 255 16.36 1.75 2.39
CA LEU A 255 15.82 2.17 3.69
C LEU A 255 14.80 1.20 4.30
N GLN A 256 14.64 -0.02 3.75
CA GLN A 256 13.64 -0.98 4.21
C GLN A 256 13.76 -1.30 5.70
N GLU A 257 14.95 -1.70 6.15
CA GLU A 257 15.16 -2.14 7.52
C GLU A 257 14.90 -1.02 8.54
N MET A 258 15.36 0.20 8.24
CA MET A 258 15.08 1.38 9.06
C MET A 258 13.57 1.63 9.17
N LEU A 259 12.83 1.44 8.08
CA LEU A 259 11.37 1.64 8.05
C LEU A 259 10.60 0.50 8.73
N ASP A 260 11.08 -0.74 8.63
CA ASP A 260 10.54 -1.89 9.36
C ASP A 260 10.66 -1.62 10.87
N ASN A 261 11.82 -1.14 11.33
CA ASN A 261 12.05 -0.74 12.71
C ASN A 261 11.21 0.48 13.11
N LEU A 262 11.06 1.47 12.22
CA LEU A 262 10.21 2.63 12.46
C LEU A 262 8.75 2.21 12.75
N MET A 263 8.21 1.33 11.92
CA MET A 263 6.86 0.80 12.06
C MET A 263 6.74 -0.01 13.36
N LYS A 264 7.64 -0.97 13.56
CA LYS A 264 7.58 -1.91 14.68
C LYS A 264 7.76 -1.21 16.04
N ASP A 265 8.77 -0.35 16.16
CA ASP A 265 9.21 0.16 17.44
C ASP A 265 8.50 1.47 17.84
N PHE A 266 7.90 2.19 16.88
CA PHE A 266 7.24 3.48 17.15
C PHE A 266 5.79 3.54 16.70
N ILE A 267 5.47 3.12 15.48
CA ILE A 267 4.10 3.28 14.95
C ILE A 267 3.14 2.21 15.51
N SER A 268 3.58 0.97 15.66
CA SER A 268 2.76 -0.12 16.21
C SER A 268 2.37 0.11 17.69
N PRO A 269 3.28 0.57 18.59
CA PRO A 269 2.89 0.99 19.94
C PRO A 269 1.85 2.12 19.94
N MET A 270 2.04 3.14 19.09
CA MET A 270 1.05 4.22 18.95
C MET A 270 -0.30 3.71 18.47
N SER A 271 -0.31 2.85 17.45
CA SER A 271 -1.52 2.23 16.90
C SER A 271 -2.25 1.38 17.94
N THR A 272 -1.51 0.64 18.77
CA THR A 272 -2.08 -0.17 19.86
C THR A 272 -2.87 0.68 20.86
N VAL A 273 -2.38 1.89 21.14
CA VAL A 273 -2.99 2.81 22.11
C VAL A 273 -4.10 3.65 21.48
N LEU A 274 -3.85 4.25 20.32
CA LEU A 274 -4.76 5.22 19.69
C LEU A 274 -5.82 4.57 18.81
N PHE A 275 -5.52 3.40 18.25
CA PHE A 275 -6.33 2.72 17.25
C PHE A 275 -6.46 1.20 17.54
N PRO A 276 -6.89 0.78 18.75
CA PRO A 276 -7.00 -0.64 19.09
C PRO A 276 -7.94 -1.42 18.16
N GLU A 277 -8.97 -0.74 17.63
CA GLU A 277 -9.96 -1.29 16.71
C GLU A 277 -9.47 -1.34 15.25
N VAL A 278 -8.39 -0.59 14.93
CA VAL A 278 -7.88 -0.40 13.55
C VAL A 278 -6.38 -0.63 13.54
N GLY A 279 -5.96 -1.85 13.22
CA GLY A 279 -4.56 -2.26 13.18
C GLY A 279 -3.99 -2.64 14.54
N GLY A 280 -4.24 -1.86 15.60
CA GLY A 280 -3.80 -2.16 16.97
C GLY A 280 -2.32 -2.59 17.01
N ASN A 281 -2.05 -3.78 17.57
CA ASN A 281 -0.71 -4.40 17.64
C ASN A 281 -0.38 -5.34 16.47
N LYS A 282 -1.14 -5.30 15.38
CA LYS A 282 -1.07 -6.25 14.25
C LYS A 282 -0.52 -5.65 12.96
N LEU A 283 0.00 -4.42 13.01
CA LEU A 283 0.68 -3.83 11.85
C LEU A 283 1.90 -4.67 11.48
N ASP A 284 1.94 -5.20 10.26
CA ASP A 284 2.92 -6.18 9.80
C ASP A 284 3.65 -5.79 8.51
N SER A 285 3.22 -4.70 7.88
CA SER A 285 3.73 -4.24 6.59
C SER A 285 3.56 -2.74 6.44
N HIS A 286 4.40 -2.15 5.60
CA HIS A 286 4.34 -0.72 5.28
C HIS A 286 4.62 -0.49 3.80
N HIS A 287 4.03 0.58 3.26
CA HIS A 287 4.31 1.07 1.92
C HIS A 287 4.78 2.52 1.99
N THR A 288 6.10 2.72 2.06
CA THR A 288 6.69 4.03 2.35
C THR A 288 7.33 4.66 1.12
N PHE A 289 6.93 5.89 0.82
CA PHE A 289 7.43 6.64 -0.31
C PHE A 289 7.45 8.14 -0.04
N VAL A 290 8.24 8.86 -0.82
CA VAL A 290 8.26 10.32 -0.87
C VAL A 290 7.64 10.78 -2.19
N LEU A 291 6.86 11.85 -2.14
CA LEU A 291 6.31 12.54 -3.31
C LEU A 291 6.71 14.01 -3.30
N GLU A 292 7.12 14.52 -4.45
CA GLU A 292 7.26 15.95 -4.68
C GLU A 292 6.05 16.51 -5.44
N TYR A 293 5.37 17.48 -4.80
CA TYR A 293 4.24 18.19 -5.38
C TYR A 293 4.71 19.51 -5.98
N GLY A 294 4.38 19.72 -7.25
CA GLY A 294 4.56 20.98 -7.95
C GLY A 294 3.23 21.67 -8.21
N GLU A 295 3.30 22.91 -8.69
CA GLU A 295 2.13 23.75 -8.98
C GLU A 295 1.17 23.10 -10.01
N ALA A 296 1.72 22.31 -10.94
CA ALA A 296 0.98 21.57 -11.95
C ALA A 296 0.19 20.36 -11.42
N ASP A 297 0.38 19.93 -10.17
CA ASP A 297 -0.28 18.73 -9.62
C ASP A 297 -1.77 18.93 -9.30
N GLY A 298 -2.20 20.19 -9.12
CA GLY A 298 -3.60 20.55 -8.85
C GLY A 298 -4.16 19.95 -7.55
N ALA A 299 -5.47 20.18 -7.31
CA ALA A 299 -6.16 19.55 -6.18
C ALA A 299 -6.35 18.05 -6.44
N ARG A 300 -6.09 17.23 -5.42
CA ARG A 300 -6.33 15.79 -5.49
C ARG A 300 -7.77 15.45 -5.09
N GLY A 301 -8.32 14.44 -5.75
CA GLY A 301 -9.60 13.86 -5.37
C GLY A 301 -9.50 13.13 -4.03
N PHE A 302 -10.65 13.01 -3.35
CA PHE A 302 -10.74 12.20 -2.14
C PHE A 302 -10.52 10.73 -2.47
N HIS A 303 -9.82 10.04 -1.58
CA HIS A 303 -9.56 8.61 -1.64
C HIS A 303 -9.41 8.08 -0.21
N VAL A 304 -9.36 6.76 -0.09
CA VAL A 304 -8.98 6.06 1.13
C VAL A 304 -7.64 5.40 0.85
N ASP A 305 -6.72 5.50 1.79
CA ASP A 305 -5.45 4.78 1.70
C ASP A 305 -5.67 3.29 1.97
N ASP A 306 -4.91 2.44 1.28
CA ASP A 306 -4.90 0.99 1.51
C ASP A 306 -3.97 0.67 2.70
N SER A 307 -4.40 1.10 3.89
CA SER A 307 -3.69 0.94 5.16
C SER A 307 -4.67 1.03 6.34
N GLU A 308 -4.34 0.37 7.45
CA GLU A 308 -5.05 0.57 8.72
C GLU A 308 -4.78 1.97 9.29
N VAL A 309 -3.52 2.42 9.20
CA VAL A 309 -3.07 3.74 9.64
C VAL A 309 -2.10 4.33 8.61
N THR A 310 -2.21 5.64 8.36
CA THR A 310 -1.27 6.37 7.49
C THR A 310 -0.49 7.40 8.29
N LEU A 311 0.85 7.34 8.19
CA LEU A 311 1.74 8.40 8.67
C LEU A 311 2.12 9.34 7.52
N ASN A 312 1.69 10.60 7.58
CA ASN A 312 2.06 11.63 6.62
C ASN A 312 3.08 12.59 7.23
N ILE A 313 4.26 12.69 6.62
CA ILE A 313 5.37 13.51 7.11
C ILE A 313 5.67 14.65 6.14
N CYS A 314 5.51 15.88 6.60
CA CYS A 314 5.95 17.06 5.87
C CYS A 314 7.48 17.19 5.91
N LEU A 315 8.14 16.94 4.78
CA LEU A 315 9.60 17.10 4.64
C LEU A 315 10.01 18.51 4.18
N GLY A 316 9.16 19.18 3.41
CA GLY A 316 9.41 20.51 2.85
C GLY A 316 9.32 21.64 3.88
N LYS A 317 10.04 22.75 3.61
CA LYS A 317 10.08 23.93 4.50
C LYS A 317 9.38 25.18 3.94
N HIS A 318 9.32 25.32 2.62
CA HIS A 318 8.86 26.54 1.96
C HIS A 318 7.90 26.20 0.82
N PHE A 319 6.61 26.27 1.11
CA PHE A 319 5.54 26.19 0.12
C PHE A 319 4.31 26.95 0.62
N THR A 320 3.40 27.30 -0.29
CA THR A 320 2.08 27.84 0.01
C THR A 320 1.03 26.89 -0.54
N GLY A 321 0.00 26.59 0.25
CA GLY A 321 -1.01 25.57 -0.08
C GLY A 321 -0.69 24.21 0.53
N ALA A 322 -1.07 23.14 -0.16
CA ALA A 322 -0.99 21.74 0.28
C ALA A 322 -1.84 21.41 1.53
N ASP A 323 -2.99 22.07 1.68
CA ASP A 323 -3.97 21.73 2.72
C ASP A 323 -4.45 20.28 2.55
N MET A 324 -4.54 19.56 3.67
CA MET A 324 -5.10 18.22 3.72
C MET A 324 -6.53 18.29 4.25
N TYR A 325 -7.47 17.74 3.48
CA TYR A 325 -8.90 17.73 3.80
C TYR A 325 -9.33 16.32 4.20
N PHE A 326 -9.96 16.20 5.37
CA PHE A 326 -10.51 14.94 5.86
C PHE A 326 -12.03 14.93 5.73
N ARG A 327 -12.60 13.80 5.32
CA ARG A 327 -14.06 13.56 5.25
C ARG A 327 -14.55 12.52 6.26
N GLY A 328 -13.78 12.30 7.32
CA GLY A 328 -14.08 11.31 8.37
C GLY A 328 -13.74 9.87 7.96
N ILE A 329 -14.12 8.94 8.83
CA ILE A 329 -13.83 7.51 8.72
C ILE A 329 -14.91 6.83 7.86
N ARG A 330 -14.49 5.92 6.98
CA ARG A 330 -15.42 5.08 6.19
C ARG A 330 -15.41 3.66 6.72
N CYS A 331 -16.58 3.05 6.88
CA CYS A 331 -16.67 1.63 7.21
C CYS A 331 -16.42 0.75 5.97
N GLY A 332 -16.10 -0.53 6.18
CA GLY A 332 -15.81 -1.48 5.09
C GLY A 332 -16.90 -1.57 4.01
N ASN A 333 -18.17 -1.43 4.38
CA ASN A 333 -19.29 -1.44 3.42
C ASN A 333 -19.33 -0.21 2.49
N HIS A 334 -18.71 0.89 2.90
CA HIS A 334 -18.83 2.19 2.23
C HIS A 334 -17.48 2.75 1.75
N VAL A 335 -16.37 2.02 1.93
CA VAL A 335 -15.01 2.49 1.60
C VAL A 335 -14.89 2.94 0.13
N ASN A 336 -15.56 2.22 -0.78
CA ASN A 336 -15.57 2.49 -2.23
C ASN A 336 -16.79 3.28 -2.73
N SER A 337 -17.72 3.65 -1.85
CA SER A 337 -18.94 4.38 -2.26
C SER A 337 -18.64 5.85 -2.58
N GLY A 338 -19.52 6.55 -3.30
CA GLY A 338 -19.41 8.00 -3.46
C GLY A 338 -19.50 8.71 -2.10
N THR A 339 -18.95 9.92 -1.98
CA THR A 339 -19.19 10.76 -0.81
C THR A 339 -20.62 11.30 -0.89
N HIS A 340 -21.52 10.81 -0.04
CA HIS A 340 -22.84 11.42 0.10
C HIS A 340 -22.73 12.61 1.05
N ASP A 341 -23.27 13.75 0.64
CA ASP A 341 -23.44 14.90 1.54
C ASP A 341 -24.45 14.53 2.65
N GLU A 342 -24.03 14.80 3.88
CA GLU A 342 -24.76 14.90 5.15
C GLU A 342 -26.08 14.09 5.31
N VAL A 343 -26.05 13.08 6.19
CA VAL A 343 -27.27 12.67 6.90
C VAL A 343 -27.44 13.63 8.08
N LEU A 344 -28.40 14.54 7.96
CA LEU A 344 -29.01 15.23 9.11
C LEU A 344 -29.68 14.15 9.98
N ILE A 345 -29.10 13.87 11.14
CA ILE A 345 -29.81 13.18 12.21
C ILE A 345 -30.21 14.28 13.19
N ASP A 346 -31.47 14.70 13.13
CA ASP A 346 -32.10 15.40 14.25
C ASP A 346 -32.21 14.40 15.41
N VAL A 347 -31.63 14.77 16.56
CA VAL A 347 -31.94 14.16 17.87
C VAL A 347 -32.25 15.27 18.87
#